data_AF-A0A7Y5A9S3-F1
#
_entry.id   AF-A0A7Y5A9S3-F1
#
_cell.length_a   1.000
_cell.length_b   1.000
_cell.length_c   1.000
_cell.angle_alpha   90.00
_cell.angle_beta   90.00
_cell.angle_gamma   90.00
#
_symmetry.space_group_name_H-M   'P 1'
#
loop_
_entity.id
_entity.type
_entity.pdbx_description
1 polymer ?
#
loop_
_entity_poly.entity_id
_entity_poly.type
_entity_poly.pdbx_seq_one_letter_code
_entity_poly.pdbx_strand_id
1 'polypeptide(L)'
;MKAMTRLFTGLAMVGALASSAAWADQPGADWKVTKDQAEATLKGAGYTQITKIEADDGHWEGEGMKADGKQYEFQVDPHDGKIIKDQLDN
;
A
#
# COMPACT_ATOMS: atom_id res chain seq x y z
N MET A 1 21.18 -14.59 4.33
CA MET A 1 20.51 -13.68 3.40
C MET A 1 19.22 -14.35 2.98
N LYS A 2 18.09 -13.96 3.55
CA LYS A 2 16.79 -14.50 3.14
C LYS A 2 16.25 -13.53 2.10
N ALA A 3 16.40 -13.92 0.84
CA ALA A 3 15.54 -13.44 -0.22
C ALA A 3 14.12 -13.75 0.24
N MET A 4 13.41 -12.73 0.70
CA MET A 4 12.01 -12.87 1.02
C MET A 4 11.32 -12.59 -0.29
N THR A 5 11.19 -13.64 -1.11
CA THR A 5 10.22 -13.71 -2.18
C THR A 5 8.89 -13.28 -1.58
N ARG A 6 8.52 -12.02 -1.77
CA ARG A 6 7.21 -11.52 -1.36
C ARG A 6 6.26 -12.10 -2.38
N LEU A 7 5.76 -13.29 -2.05
CA LEU A 7 4.45 -13.71 -2.49
C LEU A 7 3.53 -12.56 -2.12
N PHE A 8 3.06 -11.81 -3.12
CA PHE A 8 1.75 -11.19 -3.03
C PHE A 8 0.82 -12.32 -2.58
N THR A 9 0.53 -12.36 -1.29
CA THR A 9 -0.36 -13.34 -0.71
C THR A 9 -1.75 -12.82 -1.01
N GLY A 10 -2.09 -12.80 -2.30
CA GLY A 10 -3.46 -12.88 -2.70
C GLY A 10 -4.00 -14.17 -2.10
N LEU A 11 -5.09 -14.03 -1.34
CA LEU A 11 -6.16 -15.00 -1.13
C LEU A 11 -6.49 -15.26 0.36
N ALA A 12 -7.56 -14.64 0.84
CA ALA A 12 -8.50 -15.26 1.77
C ALA A 12 -9.94 -14.81 1.47
N MET A 13 -10.61 -15.62 0.64
CA MET A 13 -12.00 -15.51 0.20
C MET A 13 -13.03 -15.52 1.34
N VAL A 14 -14.05 -14.66 1.29
CA VAL A 14 -15.47 -15.03 1.51
C VAL A 14 -16.41 -14.03 0.78
N GLY A 15 -17.08 -14.48 -0.29
CA GLY A 15 -18.38 -13.91 -0.71
C GLY A 15 -18.57 -13.48 -2.17
N ALA A 16 -19.22 -14.36 -2.96
CA ALA A 16 -20.07 -14.09 -4.13
C ALA A 16 -19.44 -13.56 -5.46
N LEU A 17 -19.23 -14.50 -6.39
CA LEU A 17 -19.63 -14.49 -7.80
C LEU A 17 -19.79 -13.11 -8.51
N ALA A 18 -18.77 -12.68 -9.27
CA ALA A 18 -18.91 -12.18 -10.66
C ALA A 18 -17.54 -11.75 -11.24
N SER A 19 -17.19 -12.32 -12.39
CA SER A 19 -16.38 -11.71 -13.47
C SER A 19 -15.01 -11.10 -13.10
N SER A 20 -13.98 -11.82 -13.52
CA SER A 20 -12.56 -11.46 -13.59
C SER A 20 -12.26 -10.00 -13.95
N ALA A 21 -12.15 -9.15 -12.94
CA ALA A 21 -11.14 -8.11 -12.86
C ALA A 21 -10.32 -8.43 -11.61
N ALA A 22 -9.02 -8.18 -11.59
CA ALA A 22 -8.31 -8.13 -10.32
C ALA A 22 -8.83 -6.87 -9.62
N TRP A 23 -9.88 -7.02 -8.81
CA TRP A 23 -10.44 -5.93 -8.02
C TRP A 23 -9.45 -5.70 -6.88
N ALA A 24 -8.73 -4.57 -6.92
CA ALA A 24 -8.11 -4.05 -5.70
C ALA A 24 -9.23 -3.78 -4.68
N ASP A 25 -8.92 -3.91 -3.39
CA ASP A 25 -9.90 -3.61 -2.36
C ASP A 25 -10.33 -2.14 -2.45
N GLN A 26 -11.59 -1.88 -2.13
CA GLN A 26 -12.07 -0.51 -2.01
C GLN A 26 -11.72 0.04 -0.61
N PRO A 27 -11.36 1.33 -0.50
CA PRO A 27 -11.19 1.98 0.80
C PRO A 27 -12.44 1.77 1.68
N GLY A 28 -12.22 1.44 2.95
CA GLY A 28 -13.32 1.28 3.90
C GLY A 28 -14.10 2.59 4.07
N ALA A 29 -15.42 2.48 4.28
CA ALA A 29 -16.29 3.66 4.46
C ALA A 29 -15.95 4.49 5.72
N ASP A 30 -15.22 3.90 6.67
CA ASP A 30 -14.75 4.51 7.91
C ASP A 30 -13.34 5.11 7.79
N TRP A 31 -12.68 4.95 6.65
CA TRP A 31 -11.35 5.50 6.40
C TRP A 31 -11.44 7.02 6.35
N LYS A 32 -10.61 7.67 7.16
CA LYS A 32 -10.53 9.13 7.24
C LYS A 32 -9.48 9.69 6.31
N VAL A 33 -8.48 8.88 6.00
CA VAL A 33 -7.34 9.24 5.18
C VAL A 33 -7.63 8.86 3.74
N THR A 34 -7.64 9.86 2.86
CA THR A 34 -7.75 9.67 1.42
C THR A 34 -6.40 9.24 0.84
N LYS A 35 -6.43 8.70 -0.38
CA LYS A 35 -5.22 8.39 -1.16
C LYS A 35 -4.27 9.59 -1.24
N ASP A 36 -4.79 10.79 -1.53
CA ASP A 36 -3.99 12.02 -1.63
C ASP A 36 -3.31 12.38 -0.29
N GLN A 37 -3.99 12.13 0.83
CA GLN A 37 -3.42 12.38 2.17
C GLN A 37 -2.34 11.35 2.53
N ALA A 38 -2.55 10.08 2.15
CA ALA A 38 -1.52 9.06 2.28
C ALA A 38 -0.29 9.41 1.42
N GLU A 39 -0.48 9.82 0.17
CA GLU A 39 0.60 10.30 -0.70
C GLU A 39 1.34 11.51 -0.14
N ALA A 40 0.63 12.46 0.47
CA ALA A 40 1.26 13.61 1.14
C ALA A 40 2.14 13.18 2.32
N THR A 41 1.67 12.21 3.12
CA THR A 41 2.44 11.63 4.23
C THR A 41 3.70 10.95 3.73
N LEU A 42 3.60 10.16 2.66
CA LEU A 42 4.74 9.46 2.05
C LEU A 42 5.76 10.44 1.50
N LYS A 43 5.33 11.51 0.83
CA LYS A 43 6.23 12.60 0.40
C LYS A 43 6.98 13.21 1.59
N GLY A 44 6.30 13.43 2.72
CA GLY A 44 6.91 13.90 3.96
C GLY A 44 7.95 12.93 4.55
N ALA A 45 7.79 11.62 4.30
CA ALA A 45 8.72 10.58 4.73
C ALA A 45 9.90 10.35 3.76
N GLY A 46 10.00 11.16 2.69
CA GLY A 46 11.13 11.12 1.76
C GLY A 46 10.90 10.27 0.50
N TYR A 47 9.66 9.85 0.24
CA TYR A 47 9.28 9.28 -1.05
C TYR A 47 9.30 10.38 -2.12
N THR A 48 10.06 10.15 -3.18
CA THR A 48 10.20 11.06 -4.32
C THR A 48 9.24 10.73 -5.44
N GLN A 49 8.84 9.46 -5.54
CA GLN A 49 7.88 8.97 -6.54
C GLN A 49 7.05 7.84 -5.95
N ILE A 50 5.74 7.90 -6.09
CA ILE A 50 4.83 6.80 -5.74
C ILE A 50 4.49 6.07 -7.03
N THR A 51 4.80 4.77 -7.11
CA THR A 51 4.53 3.94 -8.31
C THR A 51 3.18 3.27 -8.21
N LYS A 52 2.78 2.86 -7.00
CA LYS A 52 1.51 2.21 -6.73
C LYS A 52 0.99 2.63 -5.36
N ILE A 53 -0.31 2.85 -5.24
CA ILE A 53 -1.01 2.98 -3.96
C ILE A 53 -2.46 2.58 -4.12
N GLU A 54 -2.86 1.59 -3.34
CA GLU A 54 -4.16 0.93 -3.36
C GLU A 54 -4.63 0.68 -1.93
N ALA A 55 -5.94 0.51 -1.75
CA ALA A 55 -6.44 -0.03 -0.50
C ALA A 55 -6.26 -1.55 -0.54
N ASP A 56 -5.65 -2.12 0.48
CA ASP A 56 -5.39 -3.56 0.60
C ASP A 56 -5.29 -3.93 2.09
N ASP A 57 -5.88 -5.06 2.49
CA ASP A 57 -5.81 -5.60 3.86
C ASP A 57 -6.17 -4.60 4.98
N GLY A 58 -7.04 -3.62 4.70
CA GLY A 58 -7.43 -2.61 5.69
C GLY A 58 -6.46 -1.43 5.80
N HIS A 59 -5.53 -1.26 4.86
CA HIS A 59 -4.53 -0.20 4.84
C HIS A 59 -4.35 0.40 3.44
N TRP A 60 -3.77 1.61 3.38
CA TRP A 60 -3.21 2.11 2.13
C TRP A 60 -1.85 1.45 1.91
N GLU A 61 -1.77 0.49 0.99
CA GLU A 61 -0.54 -0.20 0.64
C GLU A 61 -0.01 0.25 -0.72
N GLY A 62 1.31 0.28 -0.87
CA GLY A 62 1.90 0.67 -2.13
C GLY A 62 3.41 0.58 -2.20
N GLU A 63 3.91 0.98 -3.36
CA GLU A 63 5.33 1.01 -3.69
C GLU A 63 5.72 2.43 -4.08
N GLY A 64 6.93 2.83 -3.73
CA GLY A 64 7.48 4.11 -4.14
C GLY A 64 9.00 4.16 -4.04
N MET A 65 9.60 5.07 -4.79
CA MET A 65 11.03 5.35 -4.73
C MET A 65 11.33 6.47 -3.75
N LYS A 66 12.48 6.36 -3.08
CA LYS A 66 13.06 7.41 -2.26
C LYS A 66 14.25 8.07 -2.96
N ALA A 67 14.81 9.10 -2.31
CA ALA A 67 15.97 9.84 -2.81
C ALA A 67 17.24 8.98 -2.98
N ASP A 68 17.29 7.79 -2.37
CA ASP A 68 18.37 6.81 -2.57
C ASP A 68 18.25 6.03 -3.89
N GLY A 69 17.19 6.28 -4.66
CA GLY A 69 16.93 5.61 -5.94
C GLY A 69 16.42 4.18 -5.79
N LYS A 70 16.10 3.74 -4.58
CA LYS A 70 15.58 2.39 -4.32
C LYS A 70 14.07 2.40 -4.14
N GLN A 71 13.44 1.28 -4.49
CA GLN A 71 12.03 1.05 -4.30
C GLN A 71 11.76 0.57 -2.87
N TYR A 72 10.72 1.12 -2.25
CA TYR A 72 10.26 0.77 -0.93
C TYR A 72 8.77 0.44 -0.99
N GLU A 73 8.40 -0.60 -0.27
CA GLU A 73 7.01 -0.89 0.04
C GLU A 73 6.60 -0.12 1.29
N PHE A 74 5.42 0.49 1.27
CA PHE A 74 4.84 1.19 2.41
C PHE A 74 3.44 0.70 2.71
N GLN A 75 3.05 0.86 3.97
CA GLN A 75 1.65 0.80 4.40
C GLN A 75 1.35 2.03 5.24
N VAL A 76 0.18 2.64 5.02
CA VAL A 76 -0.31 3.80 5.74
C VAL A 76 -1.63 3.44 6.43
N ASP A 77 -1.73 3.78 7.72
CA ASP A 77 -2.95 3.64 8.50
C ASP A 77 -4.05 4.54 7.92
N PRO A 78 -5.23 4.01 7.57
CA PRO A 78 -6.26 4.79 6.91
C PRO A 78 -7.12 5.63 7.87
N HIS A 79 -6.92 5.53 9.18
CA HIS A 79 -7.65 6.28 10.20
C HIS A 79 -6.88 7.49 10.69
N ASP A 80 -5.56 7.38 10.83
CA ASP A 80 -4.69 8.45 11.34
C ASP A 80 -3.57 8.91 10.39
N GLY A 81 -3.33 8.18 9.30
CA GLY A 81 -2.43 8.58 8.23
C GLY A 81 -0.97 8.30 8.53
N LYS A 82 -0.65 7.51 9.56
CA LYS A 82 0.74 7.18 9.89
C LYS A 82 1.26 6.08 8.98
N ILE A 83 2.52 6.19 8.60
CA ILE A 83 3.24 5.10 7.94
C ILE A 83 3.52 4.03 8.99
N ILE A 84 2.89 2.87 8.83
CA ILE A 84 3.02 1.72 9.73
C ILE A 84 4.03 0.68 9.21
N LYS A 85 4.35 0.74 7.91
CA LYS A 85 5.38 -0.08 7.27
C LYS A 85 6.16 0.77 6.26
N ASP A 86 7.47 0.61 6.27
CA ASP A 86 8.40 1.26 5.36
C ASP A 86 9.61 0.33 5.21
N GLN A 87 9.64 -0.44 4.12
CA GLN A 87 10.65 -1.47 3.92
C GLN A 87 11.21 -1.40 2.51
N LEU A 88 12.54 -1.53 2.41
CA LEU A 88 13.22 -1.65 1.13
C LEU A 88 12.71 -2.90 0.39
N ASP A 89 12.28 -2.71 -0.84
CA ASP A 89 11.84 -3.78 -1.73
C ASP A 89 13.05 -4.30 -2.52
N ASN A 90 13.44 -5.56 -2.29
CA ASN A 90 14.67 -6.16 -2.82
C ASN A 90 14.54 -7.65 -3.13
#